data_AF-Q5H3I1-F1
#
_entry.id   AF-Q5H3I1-F1
#
_cell.length_a   1.000
_cell.length_b   1.000
_cell.length_c   1.000
_cell.angle_alpha   90.00
_cell.angle_beta   90.00
_cell.angle_gamma   90.00
#
_symmetry.space_group_name_H-M   'P 1'
#
loop_
_entity.id
_entity.type
_entity.pdbx_description
1 polymer ?
#
loop_
_entity_poly.entity_id
_entity_poly.type
_entity_poly.pdbx_seq_one_letter_code
_entity_poly.pdbx_strand_id
1 'polypeptide(L)' 'MWVRCAATCDLVDSAVRRWLAQYQAEQSGQPGQGRPLTPEQQRIRELERENQRLREDNSLLKKASAFFARELK' A
#
# COMPACT_ATOMS: atom_id res chain seq x y z
N MET A 1 -33.63 -26.89 -8.99
CA MET A 1 -33.28 -25.49 -8.64
C MET A 1 -32.26 -25.42 -7.49
N TRP A 2 -32.41 -26.23 -6.44
CA TRP A 2 -31.56 -26.22 -5.23
C TRP A 2 -30.07 -26.58 -5.43
N VAL A 3 -29.74 -27.55 -6.29
CA VAL A 3 -28.34 -27.97 -6.54
C VAL A 3 -27.48 -26.84 -7.11
N ARG A 4 -28.09 -25.88 -7.82
CA ARG A 4 -27.37 -24.77 -8.43
C ARG A 4 -26.97 -23.71 -7.40
N CYS A 5 -27.81 -23.45 -6.40
CA CYS A 5 -27.50 -22.50 -5.33
C CYS A 5 -26.37 -22.98 -4.42
N ALA A 6 -26.33 -24.28 -4.08
CA ALA A 6 -25.26 -24.85 -3.25
C ALA A 6 -23.87 -24.67 -3.89
N ALA A 7 -23.76 -24.95 -5.21
CA ALA A 7 -22.51 -24.79 -5.94
C ALA A 7 -22.06 -23.31 -6.02
N THR A 8 -22.98 -22.36 -6.20
CA THR A 8 -22.62 -20.93 -6.23
C THR A 8 -22.20 -20.43 -4.84
N CYS A 9 -22.87 -20.87 -3.78
CA CYS A 9 -22.53 -20.52 -2.41
C CYS A 9 -21.12 -21.02 -2.03
N ASP A 10 -20.77 -22.26 -2.38
CA ASP A 10 -19.43 -22.81 -2.13
C ASP A 10 -18.33 -22.09 -2.92
N LEU A 11 -18.62 -21.67 -4.16
CA LEU A 11 -17.68 -20.91 -4.98
C LEU A 11 -17.42 -19.52 -4.40
N VAL A 12 -18.45 -18.87 -3.88
CA VAL A 12 -18.35 -17.56 -3.23
C VAL A 12 -17.58 -17.68 -1.92
N ASP A 13 -17.87 -18.68 -1.10
CA ASP A 13 -17.16 -18.91 0.17
C ASP A 13 -15.66 -19.19 -0.06
N SER A 14 -15.32 -20.01 -1.06
CA SER A 14 -13.92 -20.28 -1.43
C SER A 14 -13.18 -19.08 -2.05
N ALA A 15 -13.89 -18.19 -2.75
CA ALA A 15 -13.31 -16.95 -3.28
C ALA A 15 -13.03 -15.95 -2.15
N VAL A 16 -14.00 -15.76 -1.25
CA VAL A 16 -13.87 -14.85 -0.10
C VAL A 16 -12.75 -15.32 0.84
N ARG A 17 -12.65 -16.62 1.12
CA ARG A 17 -11.55 -17.17 1.95
C ARG A 17 -10.17 -16.91 1.34
N ARG A 18 -10.03 -17.07 0.01
CA ARG A 18 -8.77 -16.78 -0.69
C ARG A 18 -8.40 -15.30 -0.62
N TRP A 19 -9.38 -14.42 -0.81
CA TRP A 19 -9.17 -12.96 -0.68
C TRP A 19 -8.80 -12.57 0.76
N LEU A 20 -9.45 -13.17 1.76
CA LEU A 20 -9.15 -12.89 3.16
C LEU A 20 -7.73 -13.33 3.55
N ALA A 21 -7.30 -14.51 3.09
CA ALA A 21 -5.94 -15.01 3.31
C ALA A 21 -4.90 -14.11 2.63
N GLN A 22 -5.18 -13.63 1.42
CA GLN A 22 -4.31 -12.68 0.72
C GLN A 22 -4.24 -11.34 1.46
N TYR A 23 -5.38 -10.80 1.90
CA TYR A 23 -5.43 -9.55 2.65
C TYR A 23 -4.65 -9.61 3.97
N GLN A 24 -4.74 -10.74 4.69
CA GLN A 24 -3.98 -10.97 5.92
C GLN A 24 -2.46 -11.13 5.67
N ALA A 25 -2.07 -11.73 4.53
CA ALA A 25 -0.67 -11.80 4.12
C ALA A 25 -0.10 -10.41 3.77
N GLU A 26 -0.87 -9.59 3.08
CA GLU A 26 -0.50 -8.20 2.74
C GLU A 26 -0.38 -7.31 3.99
N GLN A 27 -1.31 -7.44 4.94
CA GLN A 27 -1.29 -6.75 6.23
C GLN A 27 -0.09 -7.12 7.12
N SER A 28 0.35 -8.38 7.07
CA SER A 28 1.49 -8.88 7.84
C SER A 28 2.86 -8.59 7.20
N GLY A 29 2.88 -7.84 6.08
CA GLY A 29 4.10 -7.50 5.36
C GLY A 29 4.79 -8.69 4.69
N GLN A 30 4.13 -9.86 4.68
CA GLN A 30 4.61 -11.05 3.99
C GLN A 30 4.44 -10.85 2.48
N PRO A 31 5.42 -11.23 1.65
CA PRO A 31 5.22 -11.24 0.20
C PRO A 31 4.09 -12.23 -0.09
N GLY A 32 2.93 -11.73 -0.52
CA GLY A 32 1.75 -12.56 -0.77
C GLY A 32 2.10 -13.75 -1.66
N GLN A 33 1.45 -14.90 -1.40
CA GLN A 33 1.55 -16.08 -2.27
C GLN A 33 0.97 -15.73 -3.65
N GLY A 34 1.78 -15.20 -4.54
CA GLY A 34 1.36 -14.90 -5.90
C GLY A 34 2.07 -13.71 -6.51
N ARG A 35 3.12 -14.02 -7.27
CA ARG A 35 3.79 -13.20 -8.28
C ARG A 35 4.94 -12.31 -7.74
N PRO A 36 6.10 -12.30 -8.43
CA PRO A 36 7.12 -11.28 -8.21
C PRO A 36 6.49 -9.89 -8.34
N LEU A 37 6.97 -8.91 -7.56
CA LEU A 37 6.46 -7.54 -7.59
C LEU A 37 6.30 -7.11 -9.05
N THR A 38 5.06 -6.75 -9.44
CA THR A 38 4.83 -6.24 -10.78
C THR A 38 5.67 -4.97 -10.96
N PRO A 39 6.17 -4.67 -12.18
CA PRO A 39 6.96 -3.46 -12.42
C PRO A 39 6.25 -2.19 -11.91
N GLU A 40 4.92 -2.17 -11.97
CA GLU A 40 4.08 -1.11 -11.41
C GLU A 40 4.18 -1.01 -9.89
N GLN A 41 4.10 -2.14 -9.15
CA GLN A 41 4.26 -2.14 -7.69
C GLN A 41 5.67 -1.73 -7.26
N GLN A 42 6.70 -2.08 -8.04
CA GLN A 42 8.07 -1.61 -7.77
C GLN A 42 8.15 -0.10 -7.95
N ARG A 43 7.54 0.43 -9.02
CA ARG A 43 7.48 1.85 -9.29
C ARG A 43 6.73 2.62 -8.22
N ILE A 44 5.60 2.09 -7.73
CA ILE A 44 4.84 2.67 -6.62
C ILE A 44 5.73 2.79 -5.38
N ARG A 45 6.42 1.72 -4.98
CA ARG A 45 7.32 1.76 -3.81
C ARG A 45 8.48 2.74 -3.97
N GLU A 46 9.03 2.84 -5.17
CA GLU A 46 10.09 3.80 -5.46
C GLU A 46 9.59 5.24 -5.34
N LEU A 47 8.43 5.53 -5.94
CA LEU A 47 7.78 6.84 -5.88
C LEU A 47 7.38 7.21 -4.45
N GLU A 48 6.89 6.26 -3.65
CA GLU A 48 6.55 6.49 -2.24
C GLU A 48 7.79 6.89 -1.42
N ARG A 49 8.92 6.20 -1.62
CA ARG A 49 10.19 6.55 -0.95
C ARG A 49 10.72 7.90 -1.40
N GLU A 50 10.59 8.23 -2.67
CA GLU A 50 10.97 9.54 -3.20
C GLU A 50 10.08 10.65 -2.62
N ASN A 51 8.77 10.43 -2.59
CA ASN A 51 7.82 11.39 -2.02
C ASN A 51 8.10 11.66 -0.54
N GLN A 52 8.42 10.61 0.22
CA GLN A 52 8.76 10.73 1.63
C GLN A 52 10.01 11.60 1.83
N ARG A 53 11.09 11.34 1.07
CA ARG A 53 12.32 12.14 1.12
C ARG A 53 12.07 13.61 0.76
N LEU A 54 11.34 13.86 -0.33
CA LEU A 54 11.00 15.21 -0.77
C LEU A 54 10.16 15.98 0.27
N ARG A 55 9.28 15.30 1.01
CA ARG A 55 8.50 15.91 2.09
C ARG A 55 9.38 16.28 3.28
N GLU A 56 10.32 15.41 3.64
CA GLU A 56 11.29 15.68 4.70
C GLU A 56 12.16 16.89 4.35
N ASP A 57 12.72 16.92 3.14
CA ASP A 57 13.54 18.04 2.65
C ASP A 57 12.75 19.36 2.64
N ASN A 58 11.52 19.33 2.12
CA ASN A 58 10.65 20.51 2.16
C ASN A 58 10.35 20.96 3.60
N SER A 59 10.18 20.02 4.52
CA SER A 59 9.94 20.36 5.93
C SER A 59 11.16 21.04 6.55
N LEU A 60 12.37 20.59 6.22
CA LEU A 60 13.62 21.17 6.68
C LEU A 60 13.81 22.58 6.10
N LEU A 61 13.63 22.73 4.79
CA LEU A 61 13.71 24.02 4.11
C LEU A 61 12.72 25.02 4.68
N LYS A 62 11.47 24.61 4.93
CA LYS A 62 10.46 25.47 5.57
C LYS A 62 10.89 25.92 6.96
N LYS A 63 11.45 25.02 7.78
CA LYS A 63 11.98 25.37 9.11
C LYS A 63 13.15 26.36 9.01
N ALA A 64 14.07 26.13 8.08
CA ALA A 64 15.21 27.03 7.84
C ALA A 64 14.73 28.42 7.38
N SER A 65 13.83 28.48 6.39
CA SER A 65 13.24 29.74 5.93
C SER A 65 12.51 30.48 7.04
N ALA A 66 11.75 29.76 7.88
CA ALA A 66 11.06 30.36 9.02
C ALA A 66 12.04 30.88 10.10
N PHE A 67 13.16 30.18 10.31
CA PHE A 67 14.22 30.62 11.21
C PHE A 67 14.86 31.92 10.70
N PHE A 68 15.33 31.96 9.45
CA PHE A 68 15.95 33.15 8.88
C PHE A 68 14.98 34.34 8.78
N ALA A 69 13.70 34.10 8.44
CA ALA A 69 12.69 35.15 8.43
C ALA A 69 12.41 35.77 9.81
N ARG A 70 12.72 35.06 10.91
CA ARG A 70 12.64 35.57 12.28
C ARG A 70 13.90 36.32 12.70
N GLU A 71 15.07 35.86 12.27
CA GLU A 71 16.37 36.48 12.61
C GLU A 71 16.62 37.80 11.84
N LEU A 72 16.04 37.94 10.65
CA LEU A 72 16.16 39.15 9.81
C LEU A 72 15.13 40.26 10.14
N LYS A 73 14.36 40.10 11.22
CA LYS A 73 13.42 41.10 11.76
C LYS A 73 13.98 41.71 13.02
#